data_AF-A0A947JBL0-F1
#
_entry.id   AF-A0A947JBL0-F1
#
_cell.length_a   1.000
_cell.length_b   1.000
_cell.length_c   1.000
_cell.angle_alpha   90.00
_cell.angle_beta   90.00
_cell.angle_gamma   90.00
#
_symmetry.space_group_name_H-M   'P 1'
#
loop_
_entity.id
_entity.type
_entity.pdbx_description
1 polymer ?
#
loop_
_entity_poly.entity_id
_entity_poly.type
_entity_poly.pdbx_seq_one_letter_code
_entity_poly.pdbx_strand_id
1 'polypeptide(L)' 'MSDKGKLGIYWAASCGGCEISILAINEKILNVAEAFDIVLCPCIMDTKVRDVEKMPDKHIDVCLFNGSIRTS' A
#
# COMPACT_ATOMS: atom_id res chain seq x y z
N MET A 1 14.85 -2.33 -16.60
CA MET A 1 13.84 -1.78 -15.68
C MET A 1 14.32 -2.14 -14.29
N SER A 2 14.63 -1.15 -13.45
CA SER A 2 15.12 -1.41 -12.09
C SER A 2 14.06 -2.21 -11.33
N ASP A 3 14.42 -3.34 -10.72
CA ASP A 3 13.52 -4.14 -9.87
C ASP A 3 13.21 -3.35 -8.60
N LYS A 4 12.28 -2.38 -8.72
CA LYS A 4 11.73 -1.68 -7.56
C LYS A 4 10.95 -2.68 -6.73
N GLY A 5 11.16 -2.66 -5.42
CA GLY A 5 10.40 -3.51 -4.51
C GLY A 5 8.90 -3.21 -4.59
N LYS A 6 8.06 -4.18 -4.30
CA LYS A 6 6.60 -4.04 -4.31
C LYS A 6 6.09 -3.67 -2.93
N LEU A 7 5.45 -2.52 -2.83
CA LEU A 7 4.90 -1.97 -1.59
C LEU A 7 3.38 -2.07 -1.57
N GLY A 8 2.84 -2.67 -0.50
CA GLY A 8 1.43 -2.61 -0.13
C GLY A 8 1.20 -1.69 1.06
N ILE A 9 0.06 -1.01 1.07
CA ILE A 9 -0.48 -0.21 2.16
C ILE A 9 -1.92 -0.67 2.35
N TYR A 10 -2.17 -1.41 3.43
CA TYR A 10 -3.45 -2.06 3.66
C TYR A 10 -4.21 -1.41 4.82
N TRP A 11 -5.43 -0.96 4.48
CA TRP A 11 -6.39 -0.36 5.39
C TRP A 11 -7.34 -1.44 5.92
N ALA A 12 -7.22 -1.80 7.20
CA ALA A 12 -8.12 -2.73 7.90
C ALA A 12 -9.30 -2.01 8.59
N ALA A 13 -9.60 -2.28 9.86
CA ALA A 13 -10.51 -1.42 10.62
C ALA A 13 -9.77 -0.17 11.11
N SER A 14 -9.57 0.80 10.22
CA SER A 14 -8.88 2.08 10.46
C SER A 14 -9.79 3.28 10.15
N CYS A 15 -9.50 4.44 10.74
CA CYS A 15 -10.18 5.72 10.47
C CYS A 15 -9.61 6.47 9.26
N GLY A 16 -8.54 5.97 8.64
CA GLY A 16 -7.88 6.59 7.49
C GLY A 16 -6.74 7.55 7.83
N GLY A 17 -6.51 7.81 9.12
CA GLY A 17 -5.47 8.76 9.54
C GLY A 17 -4.05 8.32 9.17
N CYS A 18 -3.79 7.02 9.13
CA CYS A 18 -2.49 6.46 8.72
C CYS A 18 -2.21 6.71 7.23
N GLU A 19 -3.21 6.59 6.37
CA GLU A 19 -3.09 6.84 4.94
C GLU A 19 -2.86 8.32 4.67
N ILE A 20 -3.62 9.19 5.35
CA ILE A 20 -3.44 10.63 5.22
C ILE A 20 -2.04 11.06 5.72
N SER A 21 -1.51 10.45 6.78
CA SER A 21 -0.16 10.78 7.25
C SER A 21 0.94 10.35 6.28
N ILE A 22 0.74 9.22 5.56
CA ILE A 22 1.62 8.81 4.47
C ILE A 22 1.60 9.85 3.34
N LEU A 23 0.44 10.40 2.98
CA LEU A 23 0.33 11.43 1.96
C LEU A 23 0.85 12.80 2.42
N ALA A 24 0.82 13.07 3.72
CA ALA A 24 1.31 14.30 4.33
C ALA A 24 2.85 14.44 4.28
N ILE A 25 3.58 13.45 3.75
CA ILE A 25 5.01 13.61 3.42
C ILE A 25 5.23 14.49 2.19
N ASN A 26 4.15 14.94 1.54
CA ASN A 26 4.15 15.83 0.38
C ASN A 26 4.99 15.26 -0.78
N GLU A 27 5.87 16.07 -1.36
CA GLU A 27 6.71 15.71 -2.51
C GLU A 27 7.62 14.49 -2.25
N LYS A 28 7.91 14.15 -1.00
CA LYS A 28 8.71 12.97 -0.65
C LYS A 28 8.04 11.65 -1.08
N ILE A 29 6.75 11.66 -1.39
CA ILE A 29 6.06 10.51 -1.97
C ILE A 29 6.63 10.13 -3.34
N LEU A 30 7.21 11.08 -4.07
CA LEU A 30 7.87 10.82 -5.34
C LEU A 30 9.12 9.95 -5.14
N ASN A 31 9.89 10.19 -4.08
CA ASN A 31 11.03 9.35 -3.73
C ASN A 31 10.59 7.92 -3.37
N VAL A 32 9.41 7.78 -2.73
CA VAL A 32 8.83 6.46 -2.45
C VAL A 32 8.47 5.74 -3.75
N ALA A 33 7.84 6.44 -4.70
CA ALA A 33 7.49 5.89 -6.01
C ALA A 33 8.74 5.61 -6.89
N GLU A 34 9.85 6.30 -6.66
CA GLU A 34 11.14 6.01 -7.29
C GLU A 34 11.78 4.74 -6.72
N ALA A 35 11.64 4.49 -5.41
CA ALA A 35 12.23 3.33 -4.74
C ALA A 35 11.37 2.06 -4.82
N PHE A 36 10.05 2.20 -4.74
CA PHE A 36 9.08 1.10 -4.68
C PHE A 36 7.95 1.29 -5.69
N ASP A 37 7.48 0.18 -6.24
CA ASP A 37 6.20 0.15 -6.94
C ASP A 37 5.08 -0.07 -5.91
N ILE A 38 4.26 0.95 -5.71
CA ILE A 38 3.06 0.84 -4.88
C ILE A 38 2.06 0.02 -5.69
N VAL A 39 1.71 -1.17 -5.20
CA VAL A 39 0.78 -2.08 -5.87
C VAL A 39 -0.59 -2.10 -5.21
N LEU A 40 -0.67 -1.64 -3.96
CA LEU A 40 -1.89 -1.58 -3.17
C LEU A 40 -1.84 -0.33 -2.27
N CYS A 41 -2.64 0.69 -2.54
CA CYS A 41 -3.15 1.60 -1.50
C CYS A 41 -4.59 1.97 -1.84
N PRO A 42 -5.58 1.63 -0.99
CA PRO A 42 -6.97 2.08 -1.19
C PRO A 42 -7.13 3.60 -1.27
N CYS A 43 -6.16 4.34 -0.74
CA CYS A 43 -6.18 5.79 -0.59
C CYS A 43 -5.80 6.57 -1.86
N ILE A 44 -4.84 6.07 -2.63
CA ILE A 44 -4.24 6.76 -3.80
C ILE A 44 -4.27 5.94 -5.07
N MET A 45 -4.67 4.68 -4.99
CA MET A 45 -4.79 3.78 -6.14
C MET A 45 -6.20 3.19 -6.19
N ASP A 46 -6.64 2.89 -7.40
CA ASP A 46 -7.91 2.17 -7.62
C ASP A 46 -7.76 0.64 -7.50
N THR A 47 -6.61 0.14 -7.01
CA THR A 47 -6.38 -1.29 -6.80
C THR A 47 -7.48 -1.87 -5.91
N LYS A 48 -8.17 -2.89 -6.41
CA LYS A 48 -9.18 -3.63 -5.65
C LYS A 48 -8.56 -4.90 -5.05
N VAL A 49 -9.23 -5.46 -4.05
CA VAL A 49 -8.81 -6.72 -3.41
C VAL A 49 -8.62 -7.84 -4.46
N ARG A 50 -9.53 -7.95 -5.43
CA ARG A 50 -9.43 -8.91 -6.55
C ARG A 50 -8.18 -8.77 -7.41
N ASP A 51 -7.57 -7.59 -7.44
CA ASP A 51 -6.36 -7.36 -8.23
C ASP A 51 -5.14 -7.90 -7.46
N VAL A 52 -5.17 -7.81 -6.13
CA VAL A 52 -4.20 -8.45 -5.23
C VAL A 52 -4.32 -9.98 -5.25
N GLU A 53 -5.54 -10.51 -5.24
CA GLU A 53 -5.79 -11.96 -5.30
C GLU A 53 -5.25 -12.63 -6.58
N LYS A 54 -5.11 -11.86 -7.66
CA LYS A 54 -4.53 -12.33 -8.94
C LYS A 54 -3.01 -12.21 -8.99
N MET A 55 -2.39 -11.53 -8.02
CA MET A 55 -0.94 -11.41 -7.98
C MET A 55 -0.32 -12.78 -7.67
N PRO A 56 0.87 -13.08 -8.22
CA PRO A 56 1.61 -14.27 -7.84
C PRO A 56 1.88 -14.34 -6.34
N ASP A 57 2.09 -15.55 -5.81
CA ASP A 57 2.55 -15.70 -4.43
C ASP A 57 3.85 -14.90 -4.20
N LYS A 58 3.97 -14.27 -3.03
CA LYS A 58 5.09 -13.39 -2.65
C LYS A 58 5.34 -12.21 -3.59
N HIS A 59 4.33 -11.75 -4.33
CA HIS A 59 4.47 -10.58 -5.20
C HIS A 59 4.66 -9.27 -4.43
N ILE A 60 4.18 -9.16 -3.19
CA ILE A 60 4.35 -7.97 -2.34
C ILE A 60 5.52 -8.22 -1.38
N ASP A 61 6.56 -7.39 -1.47
CA ASP A 61 7.76 -7.52 -0.63
C ASP A 61 7.52 -6.98 0.79
N VAL A 62 6.84 -5.84 0.89
CA VAL A 62 6.54 -5.17 2.17
C VAL A 62 5.10 -4.68 2.15
N CYS A 63 4.38 -4.90 3.25
CA CYS A 63 3.05 -4.36 3.46
C CYS A 63 2.99 -3.55 4.75
N LEU A 64 2.65 -2.26 4.64
CA LEU A 64 2.26 -1.43 5.77
C LEU A 64 0.80 -1.71 6.08
N PHE A 65 0.57 -2.49 7.13
CA PHE A 65 -0.78 -2.82 7.61
C PHE A 65 -1.20 -1.85 8.70
N ASN A 66 -2.37 -1.22 8.57
CA ASN A 66 -2.91 -0.33 9.59
C ASN A 66 -4.38 -0.59 9.89
N GLY A 67 -4.77 -0.25 11.13
CA GLY A 67 -6.09 -0.57 11.68
C GLY A 67 -6.11 -1.88 12.46
N SER A 68 -7.25 -2.17 13.08
CA SER A 68 -7.42 -3.41 13.83
C SER A 68 -7.83 -4.58 12.92
N ILE A 69 -7.43 -5.79 13.32
CA ILE A 69 -7.96 -7.03 12.76
C ILE A 69 -9.26 -7.32 13.48
N ARG A 70 -10.38 -7.12 12.79
CA ARG A 70 -11.70 -7.40 13.32
C ARG A 70 -12.03 -8.90 13.14
N THR A 71 -12.20 -9.61 14.24
CA THR A 71 -12.49 -11.05 14.26
C THR A 71 -13.95 -11.39 14.57
N SER A 72 -14.82 -10.38 14.74
CA SER A 72 -16.23 -10.49 15.15
C SER A 72 -17.17 -9.64 14.31
#